data_AF-A0A146L728-F1
#
_entry.id   AF-A0A146L728-F1
#
_cell.length_a   1.000
_cell.length_b   1.000
_cell.length_c   1.000
_cell.angle_alpha   90.00
_cell.angle_beta   90.00
_cell.angle_gamma   90.00
#
_symmetry.space_group_name_H-M   'P 1'
#
loop_
_entity.id
_entity.type
_entity.pdbx_description
1 polymer ?
#
loop_
_entity_poly.entity_id
_entity_poly.type
_entity_poly.pdbx_seq_one_letter_code
_entity_poly.pdbx_strand_id
1 'polypeptide(L)'
;LNLPKHEKLAQSVNVIFAIAIFITYALQCYVPVEIIWSTYMKKKYEHSEHKLLYEYIMRICVVIVTFLLAVAIPRLGLFISLFGALCLSALGIAFPAIIEICVLWPDNLGKFNYVLWRDVLLILFGVVGLVVGTGTALMDIIVSFQ
;
A
#
# COMPACT_ATOMS: atom_id res chain seq x y z
N LEU A 1 8.22 -0.37 17.83
CA LEU A 1 7.69 0.05 19.14
C LEU A 1 8.68 -0.34 20.21
N ASN A 2 9.26 0.63 20.92
CA ASN A 2 10.21 0.38 22.02
C ASN A 2 9.54 0.73 23.36
N LEU A 3 8.45 0.04 23.66
CA LEU A 3 7.67 0.28 24.89
C LEU A 3 8.42 -0.30 26.10
N PRO A 4 8.38 0.36 27.28
CA PRO A 4 9.09 -0.09 28.47
C PRO A 4 8.58 -1.47 28.90
N LYS A 5 9.49 -2.45 28.94
CA LYS A 5 9.17 -3.86 29.26
C LYS A 5 8.75 -4.09 30.71
N HIS A 6 9.00 -3.12 31.58
CA HIS A 6 8.71 -3.22 33.02
C HIS A 6 7.27 -2.81 33.37
N GLU A 7 6.58 -2.10 32.47
CA GLU A 7 5.21 -1.62 32.73
C GLU A 7 4.18 -2.63 32.24
N LYS A 8 3.31 -3.11 33.15
CA LYS A 8 2.26 -4.08 32.84
C LYS A 8 1.30 -3.57 31.75
N LEU A 9 1.01 -2.26 31.72
CA LEU A 9 0.15 -1.64 30.71
C LEU A 9 0.77 -1.70 29.31
N ALA A 10 2.06 -1.40 29.20
CA ALA A 10 2.79 -1.47 27.94
C ALA A 10 2.82 -2.89 27.36
N GLN A 11 2.93 -3.91 28.22
CA GLN A 11 2.88 -5.30 27.80
C GLN A 11 1.49 -5.72 27.32
N SER A 12 0.42 -5.28 28.00
CA SER A 12 -0.96 -5.52 27.54
C SER A 12 -1.21 -4.93 26.14
N VAL A 13 -0.73 -3.72 25.88
CA VAL A 13 -0.83 -3.06 24.56
C VAL A 13 -0.14 -3.87 23.47
N ASN A 14 1.07 -4.38 23.74
CA ASN A 14 1.79 -5.24 22.77
C ASN A 14 1.02 -6.52 22.44
N VAL A 15 0.39 -7.16 23.44
CA VAL A 15 -0.42 -8.37 23.21
C VAL A 15 -1.64 -8.05 22.35
N ILE A 16 -2.35 -6.96 22.65
CA ILE A 16 -3.51 -6.52 21.86
C ILE A 16 -3.08 -6.19 20.42
N PHE A 17 -1.96 -5.49 20.23
CA PHE A 17 -1.43 -5.22 18.89
C PHE A 17 -1.05 -6.48 18.13
N ALA A 18 -0.43 -7.47 18.79
CA ALA A 18 -0.07 -8.74 18.17
C ALA A 18 -1.32 -9.50 17.68
N ILE A 19 -2.38 -9.55 18.50
CA ILE A 19 -3.66 -10.16 18.13
C ILE A 19 -4.31 -9.38 16.96
N ALA A 20 -4.30 -8.05 17.02
CA ALA A 20 -4.86 -7.21 15.97
C ALA A 20 -4.16 -7.44 14.62
N ILE A 21 -2.82 -7.42 14.59
CA ILE A 21 -2.03 -7.67 13.38
C ILE A 21 -2.28 -9.08 12.85
N PHE A 22 -2.34 -10.09 13.72
CA PHE A 22 -2.62 -11.47 13.32
C PHE A 22 -3.96 -11.60 12.58
N ILE A 23 -5.01 -10.97 13.11
CA ILE A 23 -6.35 -10.98 12.48
C ILE A 23 -6.35 -10.17 11.18
N THR A 24 -5.77 -8.95 11.21
CA THR A 24 -5.76 -8.04 10.06
C THR A 24 -4.93 -8.58 8.89
N TYR A 25 -3.85 -9.33 9.15
CA TYR A 25 -3.00 -9.90 8.10
C TYR A 25 -3.78 -10.82 7.16
N ALA A 26 -4.65 -11.69 7.70
CA ALA A 26 -5.47 -12.59 6.88
C ALA A 26 -6.40 -11.82 5.93
N LEU A 27 -6.99 -10.71 6.40
CA LEU A 27 -7.85 -9.85 5.61
C LEU A 27 -7.06 -9.06 4.55
N GLN A 28 -5.89 -8.53 4.91
CA GLN A 28 -5.03 -7.77 3.99
C GLN A 28 -4.48 -8.64 2.86
N CYS A 29 -4.18 -9.92 3.11
CA CYS A 29 -3.72 -10.85 2.08
C CYS A 29 -4.81 -11.31 1.11
N TYR A 30 -6.09 -11.22 1.48
CA TYR A 30 -7.20 -11.67 0.63
C TYR A 30 -7.29 -10.86 -0.66
N VAL A 31 -7.29 -9.52 -0.56
CA VAL A 31 -7.44 -8.61 -1.71
C VAL A 31 -6.37 -8.82 -2.80
N PRO A 32 -5.05 -8.81 -2.51
CA PRO A 32 -4.05 -9.02 -3.55
C PRO A 32 -4.10 -10.43 -4.14
N VAL A 33 -4.36 -11.47 -3.33
CA VAL A 33 -4.51 -12.86 -3.81
C VAL A 33 -5.71 -12.96 -4.76
N GLU A 34 -6.83 -12.33 -4.43
CA GLU A 34 -8.03 -12.31 -5.28
C GLU A 34 -7.79 -11.54 -6.57
N ILE A 35 -7.13 -10.38 -6.53
CA ILE A 35 -6.80 -9.59 -7.73
C ILE A 35 -5.88 -10.41 -8.66
N ILE A 36 -4.80 -10.99 -8.13
CA ILE A 36 -3.87 -11.83 -8.90
C ILE A 36 -4.60 -13.02 -9.52
N TRP A 37 -5.45 -13.68 -8.74
CA TRP A 37 -6.20 -14.84 -9.20
C TRP A 37 -7.23 -14.49 -10.27
N SER A 38 -8.14 -13.54 -9.98
CA SER A 38 -9.28 -13.24 -10.85
C SER A 38 -8.86 -12.53 -12.14
N THR A 39 -7.88 -11.63 -12.05
CA THR A 39 -7.49 -10.75 -13.17
C THR A 39 -6.47 -11.41 -14.08
N TYR A 40 -5.45 -12.08 -13.50
CA TYR A 40 -4.32 -12.59 -14.28
C TYR A 40 -4.36 -14.10 -14.49
N MET A 41 -4.67 -14.88 -13.44
CA MET A 41 -4.55 -16.34 -13.49
C MET A 41 -5.80 -17.04 -14.01
N LYS A 42 -6.99 -16.55 -13.66
CA LYS A 42 -8.26 -17.16 -14.07
C LYS A 42 -8.36 -17.22 -15.60
N LYS A 43 -8.07 -16.12 -16.29
CA LYS A 43 -8.10 -16.04 -17.76
C LYS A 43 -7.10 -16.97 -18.45
N LYS A 44 -6.01 -17.34 -17.77
CA LYS A 44 -4.91 -18.16 -18.35
C LYS A 44 -5.02 -19.65 -18.02
N TYR A 45 -5.66 -20.01 -16.90
CA TYR A 45 -5.70 -21.38 -16.37
C TYR A 45 -7.12 -21.92 -16.13
N GLU A 46 -8.16 -21.26 -16.65
CA GLU A 46 -9.57 -21.66 -16.45
C GLU A 46 -9.87 -23.10 -16.91
N HIS A 47 -9.14 -23.61 -17.90
CA HIS A 47 -9.31 -24.93 -18.50
C HIS A 47 -8.26 -25.99 -18.07
N SER A 48 -7.38 -25.68 -17.12
CA SER A 48 -6.39 -26.66 -16.64
C SER A 48 -6.93 -27.49 -15.48
N GLU A 49 -6.76 -28.82 -15.55
CA GLU A 49 -7.14 -29.76 -14.48
C GLU A 49 -6.41 -29.49 -13.14
N HIS A 50 -5.26 -28.81 -13.19
CA HIS A 50 -4.44 -28.48 -12.03
C HIS A 50 -4.72 -27.10 -11.41
N LYS A 51 -5.89 -26.51 -11.67
CA LYS A 51 -6.28 -25.20 -11.15
C LYS A 51 -6.03 -25.03 -9.65
N LEU A 52 -6.37 -26.05 -8.84
CA LEU A 52 -6.15 -26.02 -7.39
C LEU A 52 -4.66 -25.92 -7.03
N LEU A 53 -3.78 -26.63 -7.74
CA LEU A 53 -2.33 -26.56 -7.50
C LEU A 53 -1.79 -25.17 -7.79
N TYR A 54 -2.19 -24.55 -8.90
CA TYR A 54 -1.78 -23.18 -9.23
C TYR A 54 -2.28 -22.15 -8.22
N GLU A 55 -3.49 -22.33 -7.68
CA GLU A 55 -4.01 -21.47 -6.62
C GLU A 55 -3.17 -21.57 -5.35
N TYR A 56 -2.85 -22.80 -4.91
CA TYR A 56 -2.00 -23.03 -3.73
C TYR A 56 -0.60 -22.47 -3.91
N ILE A 57 0.03 -22.69 -5.07
CA ILE A 57 1.36 -22.15 -5.36
C ILE A 57 1.34 -20.62 -5.29
N MET A 58 0.35 -19.97 -5.90
CA MET A 58 0.24 -18.51 -5.86
C MET A 58 0.10 -17.99 -4.42
N ARG A 59 -0.76 -18.61 -3.61
CA ARG A 59 -0.90 -18.25 -2.18
C ARG A 59 0.41 -18.41 -1.42
N ILE A 60 1.13 -19.51 -1.63
CA ILE A 60 2.45 -19.76 -1.02
C ILE A 60 3.46 -18.70 -1.46
N CYS A 61 3.51 -18.35 -2.75
CA CYS A 61 4.39 -17.30 -3.26
C CYS A 61 4.13 -15.95 -2.60
N VAL A 62 2.86 -15.54 -2.46
CA VAL A 62 2.50 -14.27 -1.80
C VAL A 62 2.99 -14.25 -0.35
N VAL A 63 2.80 -15.35 0.40
CA VAL A 63 3.25 -15.44 1.80
C VAL A 63 4.79 -15.47 1.91
N ILE A 64 5.49 -16.11 0.98
CA ILE A 64 6.96 -16.10 0.96
C ILE A 64 7.46 -14.68 0.71
N VAL A 65 6.87 -13.94 -0.23
CA VAL A 65 7.27 -12.55 -0.51
C VAL A 65 7.06 -11.66 0.71
N THR A 66 5.93 -11.77 1.41
CA THR A 66 5.70 -10.97 2.63
C THR A 66 6.67 -11.34 3.74
N PHE A 67 7.02 -12.62 3.89
CA PHE A 67 8.03 -13.06 4.85
C PHE A 67 9.43 -12.53 4.52
N LEU A 68 9.84 -12.58 3.26
CA LEU A 68 11.12 -12.04 2.80
C LEU A 68 11.21 -10.53 3.06
N LEU A 69 10.14 -9.78 2.80
CA LEU A 69 10.06 -8.36 3.12
C LEU A 69 10.18 -8.11 4.63
N ALA A 70 9.53 -8.93 5.46
CA ALA A 70 9.63 -8.80 6.92
C ALA A 70 11.07 -9.00 7.43
N VAL A 71 11.83 -9.91 6.81
CA VAL A 71 13.25 -10.13 7.14
C VAL A 71 14.15 -9.00 6.61
N ALA A 72 13.84 -8.45 5.43
CA ALA A 72 14.67 -7.43 4.78
C ALA A 72 14.54 -6.03 5.40
N ILE A 73 13.48 -5.73 6.15
CA ILE A 73 13.18 -4.37 6.66
C ILE A 73 13.56 -4.26 8.15
N PRO A 74 14.77 -3.75 8.49
CA PRO A 74 15.19 -3.58 9.89
C PRO A 74 14.49 -2.40 10.60
N ARG A 75 13.96 -1.42 9.83
CA ARG A 75 13.34 -0.19 10.34
C ARG A 75 11.93 0.00 9.78
N LEU A 76 10.95 -0.69 10.38
CA LEU A 76 9.54 -0.65 9.95
C LEU A 76 8.95 0.76 9.89
N GLY A 77 9.35 1.68 10.78
CA GLY A 77 8.81 3.05 10.80
C GLY A 77 9.12 3.85 9.53
N LEU A 78 10.36 3.76 9.03
CA LEU A 78 10.79 4.43 7.80
C LEU A 78 10.07 3.85 6.58
N PHE A 79 9.87 2.53 6.57
CA PHE A 79 9.14 1.85 5.51
C PHE A 79 7.65 2.22 5.50
N ILE A 80 7.00 2.29 6.67
CA ILE A 80 5.61 2.75 6.78
C ILE A 80 5.47 4.19 6.26
N SER A 81 6.42 5.07 6.59
CA SER A 81 6.43 6.44 6.08
C SER A 81 6.63 6.49 4.56
N LEU A 82 7.56 5.69 4.03
CA LEU A 82 7.81 5.59 2.58
C LEU A 82 6.56 5.11 1.83
N PHE A 83 5.97 3.99 2.23
CA PHE A 83 4.76 3.45 1.59
C PHE A 83 3.56 4.37 1.78
N GLY A 84 3.44 5.05 2.93
CA GLY A 84 2.44 6.07 3.15
C GLY A 84 2.58 7.22 2.15
N ALA A 85 3.78 7.80 2.01
CA ALA A 85 4.04 8.88 1.06
C ALA A 85 3.82 8.44 -0.40
N LEU A 86 4.27 7.23 -0.78
CA LEU A 86 4.10 6.68 -2.12
C LEU A 86 2.62 6.40 -2.44
N CYS A 87 1.97 5.58 -1.63
CA CYS A 87 0.63 5.08 -1.91
C CYS A 87 -0.45 6.17 -1.71
N LEU A 88 -0.35 7.00 -0.67
CA LEU A 88 -1.33 8.05 -0.43
C LEU A 88 -1.27 9.12 -1.52
N SER A 89 -0.06 9.53 -1.93
CA SER A 89 0.08 10.55 -2.97
C SER A 89 -0.37 10.02 -4.34
N ALA A 90 0.00 8.79 -4.69
CA ALA A 90 -0.36 8.19 -5.98
C ALA A 90 -1.82 7.71 -6.02
N LEU A 91 -2.25 6.85 -5.10
CA LEU A 91 -3.61 6.27 -5.12
C LEU A 91 -4.64 7.15 -4.42
N GLY A 92 -4.27 7.83 -3.34
CA GLY A 92 -5.20 8.61 -2.52
C GLY A 92 -5.48 10.02 -3.04
N ILE A 93 -4.51 10.65 -3.73
CA ILE A 93 -4.64 12.04 -4.22
C ILE A 93 -4.63 12.09 -5.76
N ALA A 94 -3.62 11.51 -6.41
CA ALA A 94 -3.47 11.64 -7.85
C ALA A 94 -4.53 10.85 -8.63
N PHE A 95 -4.79 9.59 -8.27
CA PHE A 95 -5.81 8.76 -8.94
C PHE A 95 -7.22 9.36 -8.95
N PRO A 96 -7.81 9.80 -7.81
CA PRO A 96 -9.14 10.39 -7.82
C PRO A 96 -9.19 11.69 -8.62
N ALA A 97 -8.15 12.55 -8.52
CA ALA A 97 -8.07 13.78 -9.30
C ALA A 97 -8.01 13.50 -10.82
N ILE A 98 -7.25 12.47 -11.24
CA ILE A 98 -7.20 12.05 -12.65
C ILE A 98 -8.55 11.52 -13.11
N ILE A 99 -9.22 10.70 -12.30
CA ILE A 99 -10.55 10.16 -12.63
C ILE A 99 -11.58 11.29 -12.75
N GLU A 100 -11.57 12.26 -11.83
CA GLU A 100 -12.46 13.43 -11.84
C GLU A 100 -12.28 14.23 -13.14
N ILE A 101 -11.02 14.50 -13.54
CA ILE A 101 -10.71 15.15 -14.82
C ILE A 101 -11.21 14.32 -16.01
N CYS A 102 -10.92 13.02 -16.06
CA CYS A 102 -11.32 12.15 -17.17
C CYS A 102 -12.84 12.02 -17.33
N VAL A 103 -13.60 12.04 -16.23
CA VAL A 103 -15.06 11.91 -16.25
C VAL A 103 -15.75 13.21 -16.65
N LEU A 104 -15.21 14.37 -16.25
CA LEU A 104 -15.85 15.68 -16.46
C LEU A 104 -15.39 16.40 -17.73
N TRP A 105 -14.29 15.97 -18.34
CA TRP A 105 -13.79 16.52 -19.59
C TRP A 105 -14.61 16.02 -20.81
N PRO A 106 -14.96 16.87 -21.80
CA PRO A 106 -14.73 18.31 -21.93
C PRO A 106 -15.90 19.20 -21.48
N ASP A 107 -17.10 18.64 -21.32
CA ASP A 107 -18.34 19.42 -21.30
C ASP A 107 -18.81 19.84 -19.89
N ASN A 108 -18.28 19.22 -18.82
CA ASN A 108 -18.76 19.39 -17.44
C ASN A 108 -17.65 19.86 -16.45
N LEU A 109 -16.69 20.65 -16.91
CA LEU A 109 -15.58 21.16 -16.09
C LEU A 109 -15.97 22.30 -15.10
N GLY A 110 -17.27 22.64 -15.03
CA GLY A 110 -17.81 23.73 -14.22
C GLY A 110 -17.55 25.12 -14.83
N LYS A 111 -18.11 26.17 -14.21
CA LYS A 111 -17.92 27.55 -14.65
C LYS A 111 -16.42 27.92 -14.54
N PHE A 112 -15.84 28.47 -15.60
CA PHE A 112 -14.41 28.83 -15.69
C PHE A 112 -13.40 27.66 -15.55
N ASN A 113 -13.79 26.40 -15.77
CA ASN A 113 -12.89 25.23 -15.59
C ASN A 113 -12.30 25.13 -14.16
N TYR A 114 -13.04 25.58 -13.14
CA TYR A 114 -12.58 25.57 -11.75
C TYR A 114 -12.21 24.16 -11.25
N VAL A 115 -12.95 23.14 -11.69
CA VAL A 115 -12.70 21.74 -11.32
C VAL A 115 -11.30 21.30 -11.79
N LEU A 116 -10.96 21.62 -13.04
CA LEU A 116 -9.65 21.30 -13.60
C LEU A 116 -8.50 21.94 -12.81
N TRP A 117 -8.63 23.21 -12.46
CA TRP A 117 -7.60 23.90 -11.69
C TRP A 117 -7.41 23.29 -10.31
N ARG A 118 -8.51 22.95 -9.62
CA ARG A 118 -8.45 22.27 -8.32
C ARG A 118 -7.75 20.91 -8.43
N ASP A 119 -8.09 20.11 -9.44
CA ASP A 119 -7.53 18.76 -9.59
C ASP A 119 -6.06 18.78 -9.99
N VAL A 120 -5.65 19.73 -10.84
CA VAL A 120 -4.23 19.96 -11.16
C VAL A 120 -3.46 20.38 -9.91
N LEU A 121 -4.02 21.24 -9.06
CA LEU A 121 -3.39 21.62 -7.78
C LEU A 121 -3.26 20.43 -6.83
N LEU A 122 -4.27 19.55 -6.76
CA LEU A 122 -4.22 18.32 -5.96
C LEU A 122 -3.13 17.37 -6.46
N ILE A 123 -3.01 17.17 -7.77
CA ILE A 123 -1.95 16.36 -8.37
C ILE A 123 -0.58 16.95 -8.04
N LEU A 124 -0.41 18.26 -8.18
CA LEU A 124 0.85 18.94 -7.88
C LEU A 124 1.23 18.79 -6.40
N PHE A 125 0.27 18.94 -5.49
CA PHE A 125 0.47 18.69 -4.06
C PHE A 125 0.86 17.23 -3.80
N GLY A 126 0.23 16.27 -4.48
CA GLY A 126 0.59 14.86 -4.43
C GLY A 126 2.03 14.60 -4.89
N VAL A 127 2.48 15.23 -5.99
CA VAL A 127 3.85 15.10 -6.48
C VAL A 127 4.86 15.69 -5.49
N VAL A 128 4.57 16.85 -4.90
CA VAL A 128 5.43 17.45 -3.88
C VAL A 128 5.53 16.55 -2.65
N GLY A 129 4.39 16.04 -2.15
CA GLY A 129 4.34 15.11 -1.02
C GLY A 129 5.10 13.81 -1.30
N LEU A 130 5.02 13.31 -2.53
CA LEU A 130 5.77 12.14 -2.99
C LEU A 130 7.28 12.39 -2.97
N VAL A 131 7.75 13.47 -3.60
CA VAL A 131 9.18 13.78 -3.70
C VAL A 131 9.78 14.03 -2.32
N VAL A 132 9.12 14.85 -1.50
CA VAL A 132 9.59 15.16 -0.14
C VAL A 132 9.55 13.91 0.74
N GLY A 133 8.41 13.21 0.79
CA GLY A 133 8.22 12.06 1.68
C GLY A 133 9.10 10.86 1.31
N THR A 134 9.24 10.56 0.02
CA THR A 134 10.15 9.50 -0.45
C THR A 134 11.61 9.90 -0.26
N GLY A 135 11.96 11.15 -0.53
CA GLY A 135 13.33 11.66 -0.36
C GLY A 135 13.80 11.58 1.10
N THR A 136 13.00 12.05 2.05
CA THR A 136 13.34 11.99 3.48
C THR A 136 13.42 10.55 3.98
N ALA A 137 12.44 9.71 3.61
CA ALA A 137 12.43 8.33 4.05
C ALA A 137 13.62 7.52 3.48
N LEU A 138 13.99 7.72 2.22
CA LEU A 138 15.16 7.06 1.62
C LEU A 138 16.47 7.52 2.25
N MET A 139 16.61 8.83 2.50
CA MET A 139 17.80 9.36 3.17
C MET A 139 17.98 8.76 4.56
N ASP A 140 16.91 8.68 5.34
CA ASP A 140 16.93 8.08 6.68
C ASP A 140 17.21 6.56 6.63
N ILE A 141 16.72 5.86 5.59
CA ILE A 141 17.05 4.45 5.37
C ILE A 141 18.54 4.28 5.13
N ILE A 142 19.12 5.06 4.21
CA ILE A 142 20.54 4.99 3.85
C ILE A 142 21.42 5.31 5.06
N VAL A 143 21.12 6.38 5.79
CA VAL A 143 21.85 6.76 7.01
C VAL A 143 21.72 5.69 8.10
N SER A 144 20.57 5.03 8.21
CA SER A 144 20.39 3.94 9.19
C SER A 144 21.14 2.65 8.81
N PHE A 145 21.65 2.51 7.58
CA PHE A 145 22.46 1.36 7.14
C PHE A 145 23.98 1.63 7.18
N GLN A 146 24.42 2.87 7.44
CA GLN A 146 25.81 3.20 7.80
C GLN A 146 26.04 3.09 9.31
#